data_AF-A0A5P1EFS2-F1
#
_entry.id   AF-A0A5P1EFS2-F1
#
_cell.length_a   1.000
_cell.length_b   1.000
_cell.length_c   1.000
_cell.angle_alpha   90.00
_cell.angle_beta   90.00
_cell.angle_gamma   90.00
#
_symmetry.space_group_name_H-M   'P 1'
#
loop_
_entity.id
_entity.type
_entity.pdbx_description
1 polymer ?
#
loop_
_entity_poly.entity_id
_entity_poly.type
_entity_poly.pdbx_seq_one_letter_code
_entity_poly.pdbx_strand_id
1 'polypeptide(L)'
;MLGRLAIDHRRTSSQTSQRRRQVTSGSRSRPLRRPCPPEDEVPEVLEEEDEHQALPWPHPLQGSRQDPLANHPRTKRGAAALARLKTYEGVPPPYDKIKRMVIPDALKVLRLQAGHKYCLLGQLSKEVGWNHYDTIKELEEKRKQRAQVAYERRKQLAKLRLKAEKVADEKLGPQLDILAPLKY
;
A
#
# COMPACT_ATOMS: atom_id res chain seq x y z
N MET A 1 3.77 -6.41 65.43
CA MET A 1 3.53 -7.67 64.68
C MET A 1 3.46 -7.33 63.19
N LEU A 2 4.56 -7.55 62.46
CA LEU A 2 4.67 -7.25 61.02
C LEU A 2 4.64 -8.58 60.26
N GLY A 3 3.45 -8.98 59.80
CA GLY A 3 3.26 -10.17 58.99
C GLY A 3 3.62 -9.90 57.53
N ARG A 4 4.78 -10.38 57.09
CA ARG A 4 5.19 -10.45 55.69
C ARG A 4 4.39 -11.55 54.99
N LEU A 5 3.53 -11.19 54.04
CA LEU A 5 2.93 -12.15 53.11
C LEU A 5 3.98 -12.52 52.04
N ALA A 6 4.35 -13.80 52.06
CA ALA A 6 5.27 -14.40 51.11
C ALA A 6 4.62 -14.47 49.71
N ILE A 7 5.36 -13.99 48.71
CA ILE A 7 5.03 -14.17 47.29
C ILE A 7 5.63 -15.53 46.88
N ASP A 8 4.76 -16.49 46.62
CA ASP A 8 5.12 -17.81 46.13
C ASP A 8 5.69 -17.73 44.70
N HIS A 9 7.00 -17.90 44.59
CA HIS A 9 7.66 -18.18 43.31
C HIS A 9 7.63 -19.69 43.04
N ARG A 10 6.53 -20.18 42.46
CA ARG A 10 6.49 -21.54 41.91
C ARG A 10 6.76 -21.52 40.41
N ARG A 11 8.04 -21.74 40.10
CA ARG A 11 8.53 -22.28 38.83
C ARG A 11 7.72 -23.53 38.45
N THR A 12 7.11 -23.54 37.27
CA THR A 12 6.89 -24.78 36.52
C THR A 12 7.26 -24.55 35.06
N SER A 13 8.03 -25.50 34.56
CA SER A 13 8.75 -25.58 33.30
C SER A 13 7.81 -25.71 32.09
N SER A 14 7.98 -24.86 31.09
CA SER A 14 7.44 -25.08 29.75
C SER A 14 8.36 -26.04 28.99
N GLN A 15 7.93 -27.30 28.86
CA GLN A 15 8.50 -28.26 27.92
C GLN A 15 8.24 -27.77 26.48
N THR A 16 9.31 -27.38 25.78
CA THR A 16 9.30 -27.16 24.34
C THR A 16 9.25 -28.53 23.64
N SER A 17 8.04 -28.99 23.33
CA SER A 17 7.87 -30.19 22.50
C SER A 17 8.13 -29.84 21.03
N GLN A 18 9.31 -30.21 20.56
CA GLN A 18 9.71 -30.17 19.16
C GLN A 18 8.86 -31.15 18.34
N ARG A 19 7.76 -30.65 17.74
CA ARG A 19 7.02 -31.44 16.75
C ARG A 19 7.64 -31.28 15.37
N ARG A 20 8.63 -32.15 15.13
CA ARG A 20 9.18 -32.56 13.84
C ARG A 20 8.06 -32.65 12.79
N ARG A 21 8.01 -31.69 11.86
CA ARG A 21 7.12 -31.78 10.69
C ARG A 21 7.68 -32.85 9.78
N GLN A 22 6.99 -34.00 9.73
CA GLN A 22 7.22 -35.00 8.71
C GLN A 22 6.93 -34.37 7.33
N VAL A 23 7.93 -34.43 6.46
CA VAL A 23 7.80 -34.11 5.04
C VAL A 23 7.07 -35.29 4.41
N THR A 24 5.77 -35.14 4.15
CA THR A 24 5.05 -36.07 3.29
C THR A 24 5.31 -35.66 1.85
N SER A 25 6.01 -36.53 1.13
CA SER A 25 6.25 -36.47 -0.31
C SER A 25 4.91 -36.66 -1.05
N GLY A 26 4.17 -35.57 -1.23
CA GLY A 26 3.01 -35.52 -2.10
C GLY A 26 3.40 -34.99 -3.47
N SER A 27 3.47 -35.87 -4.47
CA SER A 27 3.64 -35.52 -5.87
C SER A 27 2.47 -34.67 -6.36
N ARG A 28 2.58 -33.34 -6.26
CA ARG A 28 1.66 -32.43 -6.93
C ARG A 28 2.00 -32.39 -8.41
N SER A 29 1.30 -33.22 -9.19
CA SER A 29 1.19 -33.07 -10.64
C SER A 29 0.83 -31.60 -10.96
N ARG A 30 1.71 -30.93 -11.71
CA ARG A 30 1.47 -29.59 -12.24
C ARG A 30 0.12 -29.59 -12.99
N PRO A 31 -0.76 -28.59 -12.79
CA PRO A 31 -1.88 -28.42 -13.72
C PRO A 31 -1.29 -28.08 -15.10
N LEU A 32 -1.64 -28.89 -16.11
CA LEU A 32 -1.40 -28.59 -17.51
C LEU A 32 -1.97 -27.20 -17.80
N ARG A 33 -1.12 -26.30 -18.29
CA ARG A 33 -1.55 -24.99 -18.77
C ARG A 33 -2.61 -25.21 -19.85
N ARG A 34 -3.77 -24.56 -19.73
CA ARG A 34 -4.72 -24.47 -20.84
C ARG A 34 -4.02 -23.76 -22.02
N PRO A 35 -4.12 -24.26 -23.26
CA PRO A 35 -3.70 -23.51 -24.43
C PRO A 35 -4.53 -22.23 -24.57
N CYS A 36 -3.89 -21.13 -24.96
CA CYS A 36 -4.59 -19.91 -25.35
C CYS A 36 -5.42 -20.17 -26.63
N PRO A 37 -6.63 -19.59 -26.77
CA PRO A 37 -7.35 -19.64 -28.03
C PRO A 37 -6.58 -18.84 -29.12
N PRO A 38 -6.65 -19.25 -30.39
CA PRO A 38 -6.11 -18.48 -31.50
C PRO A 38 -7.13 -17.40 -31.88
N GLU A 39 -6.81 -16.15 -31.63
CA GLU A 39 -7.54 -15.02 -32.22
C GLU A 39 -6.56 -14.16 -33.02
N ASP A 40 -6.93 -14.06 -34.30
CA ASP A 40 -6.75 -12.96 -35.23
C ASP A 40 -5.41 -12.81 -35.95
N GLU A 41 -5.42 -13.29 -37.20
CA GLU A 41 -4.59 -12.79 -38.29
C GLU A 41 -4.77 -11.27 -38.40
N VAL A 42 -3.74 -10.54 -37.96
CA VAL A 42 -3.56 -9.13 -38.30
C VAL A 42 -2.76 -9.10 -39.59
N PRO A 43 -3.26 -8.48 -40.68
CA PRO A 43 -2.55 -8.47 -41.95
C PRO A 43 -1.18 -7.77 -41.86
N GLU A 44 -0.23 -8.44 -42.49
CA GLU A 44 1.16 -8.09 -42.72
C GLU A 44 1.27 -6.72 -43.40
N VAL A 45 1.75 -5.71 -42.65
CA VAL A 45 2.16 -4.43 -43.22
C VAL A 45 3.60 -4.60 -43.69
N LEU A 46 3.75 -4.61 -45.02
CA LEU A 46 5.00 -4.68 -45.75
C LEU A 46 5.99 -3.60 -45.29
N GLU A 47 7.23 -4.04 -45.14
CA GLU A 47 8.41 -3.27 -44.78
C GLU A 47 8.76 -2.28 -45.90
N GLU A 48 8.87 -0.99 -45.57
CA GLU A 48 9.70 -0.06 -46.33
C GLU A 48 10.89 0.33 -45.44
N GLU A 49 12.05 -0.21 -45.81
CA GLU A 49 13.35 0.05 -45.20
C GLU A 49 13.89 1.41 -45.64
N ASP A 50 13.57 2.48 -44.91
CA ASP A 50 14.31 3.72 -45.02
C ASP A 50 15.57 3.64 -44.14
N GLU A 51 16.61 3.04 -44.71
CA GLU A 51 17.98 3.08 -44.21
C GLU A 51 18.51 4.53 -44.18
N HIS A 52 18.19 5.27 -43.12
CA HIS A 52 18.98 6.42 -42.71
C HIS A 52 20.04 5.97 -41.71
N GLN A 53 21.24 5.70 -42.24
CA GLN A 53 22.46 5.38 -41.48
C GLN A 53 22.79 6.49 -40.46
N ALA A 54 22.29 6.32 -39.24
CA ALA A 54 22.76 7.06 -38.07
C ALA A 54 24.05 6.40 -37.55
N LEU A 55 25.19 7.05 -37.80
CA LEU A 55 26.49 6.63 -37.31
C LEU A 55 26.47 6.44 -35.78
N PRO A 56 27.08 5.37 -35.24
CA PRO A 56 27.07 5.09 -33.81
C PRO A 56 27.91 6.12 -33.03
N TRP A 57 27.28 6.74 -32.04
CA TRP A 57 27.94 7.63 -31.08
C TRP A 57 29.04 6.88 -30.31
N PRO A 58 30.21 7.49 -30.05
CA PRO A 58 31.26 6.85 -29.29
C PRO A 58 30.81 6.61 -27.84
N HIS A 59 31.28 5.48 -27.28
CA HIS A 59 30.89 4.91 -25.98
C HIS A 59 30.94 5.88 -24.76
N PRO A 60 30.24 5.54 -23.65
CA PRO A 60 29.93 6.46 -22.56
C PRO A 60 31.13 6.74 -21.66
N LEU A 61 31.30 8.01 -21.29
CA LEU A 61 32.16 8.43 -20.18
C LEU A 61 31.72 7.74 -18.88
N GLN A 62 32.67 7.10 -18.21
CA GLN A 62 32.51 6.52 -16.88
C GLN A 62 32.21 7.62 -15.85
N GLY A 63 30.98 7.63 -15.32
CA GLY A 63 30.57 8.53 -14.26
C GLY A 63 29.24 8.12 -13.66
N SER A 64 29.27 7.66 -12.42
CA SER A 64 28.11 7.25 -11.63
C SER A 64 27.18 8.44 -11.32
N ARG A 65 26.16 8.63 -12.16
CA ARG A 65 24.97 9.43 -11.82
C ARG A 65 23.76 8.51 -11.92
N GLN A 66 23.44 7.86 -10.81
CA GLN A 66 22.25 7.02 -10.70
C GLN A 66 21.06 7.93 -10.48
N ASP A 67 20.46 8.39 -11.57
CA ASP A 67 19.13 8.99 -11.53
C ASP A 67 18.13 7.90 -11.09
N PRO A 68 17.23 8.15 -10.12
CA PRO A 68 16.29 7.13 -9.65
C PRO A 68 15.28 6.68 -10.72
N LEU A 69 15.15 7.41 -11.83
CA LEU A 69 14.43 6.97 -13.04
C LEU A 69 15.22 5.96 -13.88
N ALA A 70 16.53 5.80 -13.66
CA ALA A 70 17.40 4.87 -14.39
C ALA A 70 17.29 3.40 -13.92
N ASN A 71 16.59 3.14 -12.81
CA ASN A 71 16.40 1.78 -12.29
C ASN A 71 15.16 1.08 -12.85
N HIS A 72 14.48 1.68 -13.84
CA HIS A 72 13.41 1.00 -14.54
C HIS A 72 13.95 0.27 -15.77
N PRO A 73 13.75 -1.06 -15.88
CA PRO A 73 14.20 -1.76 -17.06
C PRO A 73 13.37 -1.26 -18.24
N ARG A 74 13.99 -0.54 -19.19
CA ARG A 74 13.45 -0.13 -20.52
C ARG A 74 12.82 -1.28 -21.33
N THR A 75 12.87 -2.50 -20.79
CA THR A 75 12.11 -3.67 -21.18
C THR A 75 10.61 -3.41 -21.28
N LYS A 76 9.95 -4.12 -22.20
CA LYS A 76 8.48 -4.12 -22.39
C LYS A 76 7.72 -4.38 -21.08
N ARG A 77 8.29 -5.18 -20.16
CA ARG A 77 7.73 -5.46 -18.83
C ARG A 77 7.70 -4.22 -17.92
N GLY A 78 8.76 -3.41 -17.91
CA GLY A 78 8.84 -2.17 -17.11
C GLY A 78 7.85 -1.13 -17.61
N ALA A 79 7.79 -0.92 -18.93
CA ALA A 79 6.81 -0.03 -19.55
C ALA A 79 5.36 -0.42 -19.17
N ALA A 80 5.03 -1.72 -19.20
CA ALA A 80 3.72 -2.22 -18.78
C ALA A 80 3.43 -2.00 -17.27
N ALA A 81 4.45 -1.97 -16.42
CA ALA A 81 4.29 -1.68 -15.00
C ALA A 81 3.99 -0.20 -14.76
N LEU A 82 4.69 0.72 -15.44
CA LEU A 82 4.43 2.15 -15.35
C LEU A 82 3.05 2.53 -15.89
N ALA A 83 2.60 1.88 -16.96
CA ALA A 83 1.25 2.10 -17.50
C ALA A 83 0.13 1.82 -16.47
N ARG A 84 0.39 0.96 -15.46
CA ARG A 84 -0.56 0.67 -14.38
C ARG A 84 -0.49 1.69 -13.25
N LEU A 85 0.64 2.37 -13.08
CA LEU A 85 0.85 3.35 -12.03
C LEU A 85 0.17 4.67 -12.39
N LYS A 86 -0.69 5.16 -11.50
CA LYS A 86 -1.34 6.46 -11.63
C LYS A 86 -0.90 7.34 -10.46
N THR A 87 -0.28 8.47 -10.77
CA THR A 87 0.19 9.47 -9.80
C THR A 87 -0.52 10.78 -10.02
N TYR A 88 -1.00 11.39 -8.95
CA TYR A 88 -1.68 12.67 -8.96
C TYR A 88 -1.11 13.56 -7.86
N GLU A 89 -1.13 14.86 -8.11
CA GLU A 89 -0.84 15.86 -7.09
C GLU A 89 -2.15 16.29 -6.42
N GLY A 90 -2.20 16.24 -5.08
CA GLY A 90 -3.46 16.31 -4.33
C GLY A 90 -4.32 15.05 -4.49
N VAL A 91 -5.59 15.14 -4.12
CA VAL A 91 -6.54 14.02 -4.18
C VAL A 91 -7.70 14.33 -5.12
N PRO A 92 -7.73 13.72 -6.32
CA PRO A 92 -8.79 13.98 -7.29
C PRO A 92 -10.16 13.44 -6.82
N PRO A 93 -11.27 13.96 -7.37
CA PRO A 93 -12.64 13.61 -6.92
C PRO A 93 -12.99 12.12 -6.85
N PRO A 94 -12.53 11.23 -7.76
CA PRO A 94 -12.78 9.79 -7.64
C PRO A 94 -12.15 9.16 -6.39
N TYR A 95 -11.03 9.70 -5.91
CA TYR A 95 -10.24 9.13 -4.80
C TYR A 95 -10.50 9.79 -3.44
N ASP A 96 -11.21 10.91 -3.41
CA ASP A 96 -11.50 11.64 -2.16
C ASP A 96 -12.37 10.83 -1.18
N LYS A 97 -13.33 10.08 -1.72
CA LYS A 97 -14.27 9.26 -0.94
C LYS A 97 -13.69 7.92 -0.51
N ILE A 98 -12.57 7.50 -1.10
CA ILE A 98 -11.95 6.18 -0.86
C ILE A 98 -10.99 6.29 0.33
N LYS A 99 -10.94 5.24 1.17
CA LYS A 99 -9.95 5.15 2.25
C LYS A 99 -8.55 5.04 1.64
N ARG A 100 -7.74 6.08 1.83
CA ARG A 100 -6.34 6.11 1.42
C ARG A 100 -5.50 5.24 2.34
N MET A 101 -4.63 4.42 1.75
CA MET A 101 -3.70 3.56 2.47
C MET A 101 -2.35 4.25 2.66
N VAL A 102 -1.63 3.83 3.70
CA VAL A 102 -0.30 4.35 4.04
C VAL A 102 0.67 3.17 4.03
N ILE A 103 1.83 3.35 3.38
CA ILE A 103 2.92 2.38 3.41
C ILE A 103 3.84 2.78 4.57
N PRO A 104 3.91 2.00 5.66
CA PRO A 104 4.67 2.37 6.86
C PRO A 104 6.16 2.49 6.58
N ASP A 105 6.69 1.66 5.69
CA ASP A 105 8.11 1.69 5.30
C ASP A 105 8.49 2.97 4.55
N ALA A 106 7.55 3.74 4.00
CA ALA A 106 7.83 5.03 3.35
C ALA A 106 7.60 6.24 4.28
N LEU A 107 7.22 6.03 5.55
CA LEU A 107 6.88 7.12 6.45
C LEU A 107 8.11 7.82 7.03
N LYS A 108 8.16 9.14 6.84
CA LYS A 108 9.20 10.01 7.42
C LYS A 108 9.39 9.80 8.93
N VAL A 109 8.29 9.75 9.69
CA VAL A 109 8.32 9.67 11.16
C VAL A 109 9.01 8.39 11.66
N LEU A 110 8.93 7.31 10.88
CA LEU A 110 9.53 6.03 11.26
C LEU A 110 10.98 5.90 10.79
N ARG A 111 11.29 6.40 9.58
CA ARG A 111 12.62 6.24 8.98
C ARG A 111 13.63 7.32 9.39
N LEU A 112 13.18 8.54 9.66
CA LEU A 112 14.05 9.68 9.91
C LEU A 112 14.06 10.03 11.40
N GLN A 113 15.27 10.11 11.98
CA GLN A 113 15.43 10.54 13.37
C GLN A 113 15.04 12.03 13.54
N ALA A 114 14.54 12.36 14.73
CA ALA A 114 14.24 13.74 15.09
C ALA A 114 15.53 14.59 15.04
N GLY A 115 15.47 15.76 14.40
CA GLY A 115 16.61 16.67 14.25
C GLY A 115 17.23 16.68 12.85
N HIS A 116 16.97 15.68 12.01
CA HIS A 116 17.44 15.70 10.63
C HIS A 116 16.56 16.59 9.74
N LYS A 117 17.23 17.39 8.89
CA LYS A 117 16.56 18.26 7.90
C LYS A 117 15.92 17.42 6.80
N TYR A 118 14.77 17.87 6.32
CA TYR A 118 14.05 17.25 5.19
C TYR A 118 13.48 18.33 4.28
N CYS A 119 13.20 17.96 3.05
CA CYS A 119 12.58 18.83 2.06
C CYS A 119 11.18 18.32 1.73
N LEU A 120 10.23 19.23 1.55
CA LEU A 120 8.91 18.90 1.02
C LEU A 120 8.98 18.98 -0.51
N LEU A 121 8.62 17.90 -1.19
CA LEU A 121 8.65 17.85 -2.65
C LEU A 121 7.84 18.99 -3.28
N GLY A 122 6.66 19.30 -2.74
CA GLY A 122 5.83 20.40 -3.25
C GLY A 122 6.51 21.78 -3.15
N GLN A 123 7.29 22.04 -2.10
CA GLN A 123 8.03 23.30 -1.97
C GLN A 123 9.18 23.38 -2.98
N LEU A 124 9.95 22.29 -3.09
CA LEU A 124 11.03 22.19 -4.07
C LEU A 124 10.49 22.38 -5.49
N SER A 125 9.37 21.73 -5.83
CA SER A 125 8.74 21.86 -7.15
C SER A 125 8.30 23.30 -7.44
N LYS A 126 7.79 24.03 -6.44
CA LYS A 126 7.45 25.46 -6.59
C LYS A 126 8.69 26.29 -6.93
N GLU A 127 9.79 26.07 -6.22
CA GLU A 127 11.05 26.79 -6.45
C GLU A 127 11.67 26.48 -7.82
N VAL A 128 11.49 25.25 -8.32
CA VAL A 128 11.92 24.82 -9.66
C VAL A 128 11.01 25.38 -10.78
N GLY A 129 9.93 26.09 -10.44
CA GLY A 129 9.04 26.75 -11.39
C GLY A 129 7.74 25.99 -11.69
N TRP A 130 7.31 25.08 -10.82
CA TRP A 130 6.01 24.43 -10.97
C TRP A 130 4.87 25.34 -10.49
N ASN A 131 4.05 25.81 -11.44
CA ASN A 131 3.05 26.85 -11.22
C ASN A 131 1.77 26.39 -10.50
N HIS A 132 1.49 25.09 -10.44
CA HIS A 132 0.21 24.58 -9.93
C HIS A 132 0.19 24.37 -8.40
N TYR A 133 1.24 24.78 -7.69
CA TYR A 133 1.33 24.60 -6.25
C TYR A 133 0.20 25.33 -5.49
N ASP A 134 -0.03 26.60 -5.80
CA ASP A 134 -1.01 27.43 -5.07
C ASP A 134 -2.45 26.99 -5.38
N THR A 135 -2.75 26.62 -6.64
CA THR A 135 -4.08 26.14 -7.02
C THR A 135 -4.43 24.80 -6.35
N ILE A 136 -3.47 23.87 -6.26
CA ILE A 136 -3.69 22.58 -5.59
C ILE A 136 -3.92 22.78 -4.09
N LYS A 137 -3.19 23.71 -3.47
CA LYS A 137 -3.36 24.03 -2.04
C LYS A 137 -4.80 24.48 -1.73
N GLU A 138 -5.36 25.38 -2.54
CA GLU A 138 -6.75 25.85 -2.37
C GLU A 138 -7.77 24.72 -2.55
N LEU A 139 -7.59 23.86 -3.55
CA LEU A 139 -8.48 22.73 -3.80
C LEU A 139 -8.42 21.70 -2.67
N GLU A 140 -7.23 21.47 -2.11
CA GLU A 140 -7.01 20.60 -0.96
C GLU A 140 -7.66 21.14 0.32
N GLU A 141 -7.67 22.45 0.53
CA GLU A 141 -8.37 23.10 1.65
C GLU A 141 -9.89 22.91 1.54
N LYS A 142 -10.46 23.16 0.36
CA LYS A 142 -11.90 22.90 0.07
C LYS A 142 -12.26 21.43 0.32
N ARG A 143 -11.38 20.52 -0.08
CA ARG A 143 -11.54 19.07 0.14
C ARG A 143 -11.53 18.71 1.62
N LYS A 144 -10.58 19.24 2.40
CA LYS A 144 -10.48 19.00 3.85
C LYS A 144 -11.72 19.47 4.60
N GLN A 145 -12.29 20.61 4.21
CA GLN A 145 -13.55 21.11 4.79
C GLN A 145 -14.70 20.11 4.55
N ARG A 146 -14.87 19.62 3.32
CA ARG A 146 -15.89 18.60 2.99
C ARG A 146 -15.66 17.30 3.76
N ALA A 147 -14.40 16.87 3.86
CA ALA A 147 -14.02 15.66 4.60
C ALA A 147 -14.31 15.79 6.10
N GLN A 148 -14.14 16.98 6.68
CA GLN A 148 -14.44 17.25 8.09
C GLN A 148 -15.93 17.09 8.38
N VAL A 149 -16.81 17.67 7.54
CA VAL A 149 -18.27 17.51 7.67
C VAL A 149 -18.67 16.04 7.57
N ALA A 150 -18.11 15.30 6.60
CA ALA A 150 -18.37 13.87 6.46
C ALA A 150 -17.88 13.05 7.67
N TYR A 151 -16.74 13.44 8.26
CA TYR A 151 -16.20 12.80 9.45
C TYR A 151 -17.09 13.00 10.68
N GLU A 152 -17.60 14.21 10.90
CA GLU A 152 -18.50 14.51 12.00
C GLU A 152 -19.80 13.72 11.90
N ARG A 153 -20.39 13.65 10.70
CA ARG A 153 -21.54 12.79 10.43
C ARG A 153 -21.23 11.32 10.73
N ARG A 154 -20.08 10.80 10.28
CA ARG A 154 -19.65 9.43 10.55
C ARG A 154 -19.46 9.16 12.04
N LYS A 155 -18.89 10.13 12.78
CA LYS A 155 -18.69 10.05 14.24
C LYS A 155 -20.02 10.00 14.98
N GLN A 156 -20.99 10.82 14.58
CA GLN A 156 -22.35 10.78 15.16
C GLN A 156 -23.04 9.45 14.89
N LEU A 157 -22.98 8.95 13.65
CA LEU A 157 -23.54 7.64 13.30
C LEU A 157 -22.87 6.49 14.07
N ALA A 158 -21.55 6.54 14.28
CA ALA A 158 -20.84 5.55 15.08
C ALA A 158 -21.31 5.56 16.54
N LYS A 159 -21.52 6.75 17.14
CA LYS A 159 -22.08 6.86 18.49
C LYS A 159 -23.49 6.27 18.59
N LEU A 160 -24.34 6.49 17.58
CA LEU A 160 -25.68 5.92 17.54
C LEU A 160 -25.64 4.39 17.38
N ARG A 161 -24.74 3.87 16.54
CA ARG A 161 -24.52 2.42 16.40
C ARG A 161 -24.13 1.77 17.72
N LEU A 162 -23.17 2.34 18.45
CA LEU A 162 -22.76 1.82 19.76
C LEU A 162 -23.90 1.80 20.78
N LYS A 163 -24.82 2.79 20.73
CA LYS A 163 -26.02 2.78 21.58
C LYS A 163 -26.99 1.68 21.18
N ALA A 164 -27.21 1.50 19.88
CA ALA A 164 -28.08 0.45 19.36
C ALA A 164 -27.53 -0.96 19.63
N GLU A 165 -26.21 -1.15 19.53
CA GLU A 165 -25.53 -2.40 19.87
C GLU A 165 -25.78 -2.79 21.32
N LYS A 166 -25.61 -1.86 22.28
CA LYS A 166 -25.90 -2.13 23.70
C LYS A 166 -27.34 -2.59 23.94
N VAL A 167 -28.30 -1.93 23.29
CA VAL A 167 -29.72 -2.30 23.38
C VAL A 167 -30.00 -3.66 22.72
N ALA A 168 -29.26 -4.03 21.67
CA ALA A 168 -29.37 -5.32 21.02
C ALA A 168 -28.70 -6.44 21.84
N ASP A 169 -27.57 -6.16 22.49
CA ASP A 169 -26.85 -7.10 23.34
C ASP A 169 -27.73 -7.58 24.51
N GLU A 170 -28.51 -6.68 25.11
CA GLU A 170 -29.51 -7.03 26.14
C GLU A 170 -30.57 -8.04 25.64
N LYS A 171 -30.87 -8.04 24.34
CA LYS A 171 -31.89 -8.91 23.73
C LYS A 171 -31.33 -10.23 23.20
N LEU A 172 -30.04 -10.27 22.83
CA LEU A 172 -29.41 -11.40 22.13
C LEU A 172 -28.61 -12.33 23.05
N GLY A 173 -28.60 -12.09 24.37
CA GLY A 173 -27.83 -12.78 25.42
C GLY A 173 -27.34 -14.21 25.07
N PRO A 174 -28.21 -15.23 25.04
CA PRO A 174 -27.78 -16.62 24.85
C PRO A 174 -27.25 -16.92 23.44
N GLN A 175 -27.61 -16.12 22.42
CA GLN A 175 -27.10 -16.31 21.06
C GLN A 175 -25.68 -15.75 20.88
N LEU A 176 -25.27 -14.77 21.70
CA LEU A 176 -23.92 -14.21 21.65
C LEU A 176 -22.87 -15.22 22.15
N ASP A 177 -23.22 -16.06 23.13
CA ASP A 177 -22.34 -17.10 23.67
C ASP A 177 -21.97 -18.16 22.61
N ILE A 178 -22.90 -18.45 21.68
CA ILE A 178 -22.66 -19.35 20.55
C ILE A 178 -21.70 -18.72 19.53
N LEU A 179 -21.74 -17.40 19.38
CA LEU A 179 -20.92 -16.66 18.42
C LEU A 179 -19.53 -16.28 18.97
N ALA A 180 -19.35 -16.27 20.29
CA ALA A 180 -18.09 -15.89 20.93
C ALA A 180 -16.87 -16.72 20.49
N PRO A 181 -16.95 -18.05 20.29
CA PRO A 181 -15.82 -18.86 19.81
C PRO A 181 -15.45 -18.61 18.34
N LEU A 182 -16.36 -18.04 17.55
CA LEU A 182 -16.19 -17.79 16.11
C LEU A 182 -15.75 -16.34 15.80
N LYS A 183 -15.74 -15.47 16.82
CA LYS A 183 -15.39 -14.06 16.68
C LYS A 183 -13.87 -13.88 16.77
N TYR A 184 -13.27 -13.37 15.70
CA TYR A 184 -11.84 -13.06 15.58
C TYR A 184 -11.50 -11.64 16.08
#